data_AF-A0A137Q581-F1
#
_entry.id   AF-A0A137Q581-F1
#
_cell.length_a   1.000
_cell.length_b   1.000
_cell.length_c   1.000
_cell.angle_alpha   90.00
_cell.angle_beta   90.00
_cell.angle_gamma   90.00
#
_symmetry.space_group_name_H-M   'P 1'
#
loop_
_entity.id
_entity.type
_entity.pdbx_description
1 polymer ?
#
loop_
_entity_poly.entity_id
_entity_poly.type
_entity_poly.pdbx_seq_one_letter_code
_entity_poly.pdbx_strand_id
1 'polypeptide(L)'
;MKKVQQVGRLSQALESTLDYKLGIKNGVQRQMQARRPNPVSVKGWNGLVEERIEKAKAAGLFKNMKGHGQPLVRSVDETNPFIAREEFLMDRIVQRSGAAPPWVEVQGELESAVNSFREILRQSWVRRALRILNMEIPPELLHKVTLDQVKSLRDPSWIKKEESYHETAVAELNSLVRKYNGLAPYIVRRPYYYSRESEIERMYETSAEDIMRELRERLRDPGFVGFSGRSSGSGTRGAVQGHRGGGTSRLAGETPIDGDHPPASWRFRDLIREWWNDKITSRSKTSP
;
A
#
# COMPACT_ATOMS: atom_id res chain seq x y z
N MET A 1 12.25 16.45 -66.43
CA MET A 1 11.53 16.81 -65.18
C MET A 1 10.11 16.22 -65.05
N LYS A 2 9.36 15.97 -66.13
CA LYS A 2 7.97 15.45 -66.04
C LYS A 2 7.81 14.02 -65.49
N LYS A 3 8.79 13.12 -65.71
CA LYS A 3 8.73 11.73 -65.20
C LYS A 3 8.89 11.63 -63.67
N VAL A 4 9.66 12.52 -63.04
CA VAL A 4 9.89 12.52 -61.58
C VAL A 4 8.61 12.89 -60.81
N GLN A 5 7.82 13.83 -61.33
CA GLN A 5 6.54 14.22 -60.74
C GLN A 5 5.46 13.13 -60.87
N GLN A 6 5.49 12.33 -61.95
CA GLN A 6 4.58 11.19 -62.11
C GLN A 6 4.91 10.04 -61.14
N VAL A 7 6.20 9.77 -60.90
CA VAL A 7 6.62 8.78 -59.90
C VAL A 7 6.22 9.22 -58.49
N GLY A 8 6.37 10.50 -58.15
CA GLY A 8 5.91 11.05 -56.86
C GLY A 8 4.39 10.99 -56.65
N ARG A 9 3.59 11.13 -57.72
CA ARG A 9 2.13 10.98 -57.64
C ARG A 9 1.70 9.52 -57.44
N LEU A 10 2.42 8.58 -58.05
CA LEU A 10 2.16 7.15 -57.89
C LEU A 10 2.58 6.66 -56.51
N SER A 11 3.69 7.16 -55.95
CA SER A 11 4.08 6.84 -54.57
C SER A 11 3.07 7.41 -53.56
N GLN A 12 2.61 8.65 -53.76
CA GLN A 12 1.61 9.27 -52.90
C GLN A 12 0.24 8.57 -52.99
N ALA A 13 -0.15 8.10 -54.17
CA ALA A 13 -1.35 7.28 -54.34
C ALA A 13 -1.21 5.93 -53.61
N LEU A 14 -0.07 5.25 -53.73
CA LEU A 14 0.21 4.01 -53.01
C LEU A 14 0.19 4.20 -51.49
N GLU A 15 0.87 5.23 -50.97
CA GLU A 15 0.86 5.60 -49.55
C GLU A 15 -0.57 5.87 -49.06
N SER A 16 -1.38 6.60 -49.83
CA SER A 16 -2.76 6.91 -49.45
C SER A 16 -3.68 5.69 -49.37
N THR A 17 -3.41 4.65 -50.17
CA THR A 17 -4.16 3.38 -50.11
C THR A 17 -3.70 2.49 -48.96
N LEU A 18 -2.41 2.53 -48.61
CA LEU A 18 -1.88 1.87 -47.42
C LEU A 18 -2.48 2.47 -46.15
N ASP A 19 -2.58 3.79 -46.06
CA ASP A 19 -3.24 4.48 -44.94
C ASP A 19 -4.72 4.10 -44.78
N TYR A 20 -5.42 3.82 -45.89
CA TYR A 20 -6.82 3.39 -45.87
C TYR A 20 -6.95 1.94 -45.39
N LYS A 21 -6.02 1.07 -45.80
CA LYS A 21 -5.98 -0.34 -45.37
C LYS A 21 -5.52 -0.51 -43.93
N LEU A 22 -4.63 0.35 -43.44
CA LEU A 22 -4.19 0.39 -42.04
C LEU A 22 -5.19 1.10 -41.10
N GLY A 23 -6.28 1.69 -41.62
CA GLY A 23 -7.30 2.34 -40.80
C GLY A 23 -6.85 3.60 -40.06
N ILE A 24 -5.63 4.09 -40.33
CA ILE A 24 -5.00 5.23 -39.65
C ILE A 24 -5.79 6.52 -39.91
N LYS A 25 -6.32 6.72 -41.12
CA LYS A 25 -7.17 7.88 -41.43
C LYS A 25 -8.44 7.95 -40.58
N ASN A 26 -9.09 6.82 -40.34
CA ASN A 26 -10.29 6.78 -39.50
C ASN A 26 -9.97 7.00 -38.02
N GLY A 27 -8.82 6.51 -37.55
CA GLY A 27 -8.33 6.75 -36.18
C GLY A 27 -7.94 8.21 -35.93
N VAL A 28 -7.18 8.81 -36.85
CA VAL A 28 -6.74 10.22 -36.78
C VAL A 28 -7.93 11.17 -36.92
N GLN A 29 -8.91 10.87 -37.78
CA GLN A 29 -10.10 11.70 -37.94
C GLN A 29 -11.04 11.61 -36.73
N ARG A 30 -11.12 10.46 -36.07
CA ARG A 30 -11.85 10.26 -34.80
C ARG A 30 -11.11 10.90 -33.60
N GLN A 31 -9.78 10.92 -33.60
CA GLN A 31 -8.97 11.67 -32.62
C GLN A 31 -8.97 13.19 -32.85
N MET A 32 -9.01 13.67 -34.10
CA MET A 32 -9.14 15.09 -34.43
C MET A 32 -10.53 15.64 -34.10
N GLN A 33 -11.59 14.84 -34.24
CA GLN A 33 -12.94 15.23 -33.80
C GLN A 33 -13.05 15.39 -32.27
N ALA A 34 -12.15 14.78 -31.49
CA ALA A 34 -12.11 14.90 -30.03
C ALA A 34 -11.33 16.13 -29.53
N ARG A 35 -10.60 16.85 -30.41
CA ARG A 35 -9.84 18.06 -30.06
C ARG A 35 -10.36 19.27 -30.82
N ARG A 36 -11.62 19.63 -30.59
CA ARG A 36 -12.08 20.97 -30.98
C ARG A 36 -11.35 22.00 -30.10
N PRO A 37 -10.71 23.03 -30.67
CA PRO A 37 -10.06 24.08 -29.88
C PRO A 37 -11.11 24.78 -29.01
N ASN A 38 -10.78 25.00 -27.74
CA ASN A 38 -11.69 25.66 -26.81
C ASN A 38 -11.93 27.11 -27.29
N PRO A 39 -13.18 27.56 -27.46
CA PRO A 39 -13.44 28.89 -27.98
C PRO A 39 -12.93 29.96 -26.99
N VAL A 40 -12.22 30.97 -27.50
CA VAL A 40 -11.68 32.08 -26.69
C VAL A 40 -12.64 33.26 -26.56
N SER A 41 -13.76 33.25 -27.30
CA SER A 41 -14.76 34.33 -27.33
C SER A 41 -16.09 33.89 -26.69
N VAL A 42 -16.75 34.81 -25.97
CA VAL A 42 -18.08 34.60 -25.34
C VAL A 42 -19.13 34.12 -26.36
N LYS A 43 -19.09 34.62 -27.61
CA LYS A 43 -19.97 34.14 -28.68
C LYS A 43 -19.69 32.67 -29.07
N GLY A 44 -18.43 32.26 -29.04
CA GLY A 44 -18.03 30.88 -29.28
C GLY A 44 -18.45 29.93 -28.15
N TRP A 45 -18.39 30.40 -26.90
CA TRP A 45 -18.96 29.67 -25.75
C TRP A 45 -20.47 29.48 -25.90
N ASN A 46 -21.22 30.52 -26.27
CA ASN A 46 -22.66 30.41 -26.49
C ASN A 46 -23.01 29.39 -27.58
N GLY A 47 -22.31 29.41 -28.72
CA GLY A 47 -22.54 28.42 -29.79
C GLY A 47 -22.22 26.99 -29.36
N LEU A 48 -21.13 26.79 -28.61
CA LEU A 48 -20.74 25.46 -28.12
C LEU A 48 -21.69 24.95 -27.02
N VAL A 49 -22.23 25.86 -26.20
CA VAL A 49 -23.27 25.56 -25.22
C VAL A 49 -24.57 25.16 -25.92
N GLU A 50 -25.01 25.91 -26.94
CA GLU A 50 -26.23 25.59 -27.69
C GLU A 50 -26.15 24.24 -28.40
N GLU A 51 -25.04 23.95 -29.11
CA GLU A 51 -24.81 22.65 -29.76
C GLU A 51 -24.84 21.50 -28.73
N ARG A 52 -24.31 21.74 -27.52
CA ARG A 52 -24.30 20.75 -26.45
C ARG A 52 -25.67 20.55 -25.81
N ILE A 53 -26.47 21.61 -25.68
CA ILE A 53 -27.86 21.56 -25.23
C ILE A 53 -28.71 20.79 -26.25
N GLU A 54 -28.56 21.07 -27.54
CA GLU A 54 -29.30 20.40 -28.61
C GLU A 54 -28.96 18.90 -28.67
N LYS A 55 -27.67 18.55 -28.57
CA LYS A 55 -27.23 17.15 -28.49
C LYS A 55 -27.79 16.43 -27.25
N ALA A 56 -27.84 17.11 -26.10
CA ALA A 56 -28.41 16.54 -24.87
C ALA A 56 -29.94 16.41 -24.94
N LYS A 57 -30.63 17.31 -25.65
CA LYS A 57 -32.07 17.19 -25.98
C LYS A 57 -32.33 16.01 -26.91
N ALA A 58 -31.56 15.87 -27.99
CA ALA A 58 -31.68 14.78 -28.96
C ALA A 58 -31.41 13.41 -28.31
N ALA A 59 -30.43 13.34 -27.41
CA ALA A 59 -30.14 12.13 -26.63
C ALA A 59 -31.13 11.87 -25.48
N GLY A 60 -32.13 12.73 -25.28
CA GLY A 60 -33.20 12.53 -24.30
C GLY A 60 -32.77 12.61 -22.83
N LEU A 61 -31.57 13.12 -22.53
CA LEU A 61 -31.05 13.20 -21.14
C LEU A 61 -31.96 14.04 -20.23
N PHE A 62 -32.61 15.08 -20.78
CA PHE A 62 -33.52 15.94 -20.01
C PHE A 62 -34.83 15.25 -19.61
N LYS A 63 -35.21 14.13 -20.25
CA LYS A 63 -36.44 13.41 -19.91
C LYS A 63 -36.28 12.54 -18.66
N ASN A 64 -35.05 12.18 -18.28
CA ASN A 64 -34.75 11.30 -17.15
C ASN A 64 -33.85 12.00 -16.11
N MET A 65 -34.19 13.24 -15.75
CA MET A 65 -33.51 13.95 -14.67
C MET A 65 -34.15 13.59 -13.32
N LYS A 66 -33.35 13.02 -12.41
CA LYS A 66 -33.80 12.73 -11.05
C LYS A 66 -34.19 14.05 -10.35
N GLY A 67 -35.41 14.10 -9.80
CA GLY A 67 -35.91 15.27 -9.06
C GLY A 67 -36.52 16.39 -9.92
N HIS A 68 -36.88 16.14 -11.19
CA HIS A 68 -37.57 17.14 -12.01
C HIS A 68 -38.90 17.56 -11.36
N GLY A 69 -39.05 18.86 -11.08
CA GLY A 69 -40.26 19.42 -10.45
C GLY A 69 -40.44 19.07 -8.96
N GLN A 70 -39.55 18.27 -8.37
CA GLN A 70 -39.56 18.02 -6.94
C GLN A 70 -38.72 19.08 -6.21
N PRO A 71 -39.12 19.50 -5.01
CA PRO A 71 -38.28 20.37 -4.19
C PRO A 71 -36.92 19.71 -3.95
N LEU A 72 -35.86 20.52 -3.98
CA LEU A 72 -34.51 20.07 -3.66
C LEU A 72 -34.54 19.37 -2.30
N VAL A 73 -33.94 18.18 -2.20
CA VAL A 73 -33.82 17.45 -0.93
C VAL A 73 -32.93 18.28 -0.02
N ARG A 74 -33.55 19.01 0.90
CA ARG A 74 -32.86 19.73 1.96
C ARG A 74 -32.47 18.69 3.00
N SER A 75 -31.19 18.61 3.33
CA SER A 75 -30.76 17.78 4.46
C SER A 75 -31.39 18.34 5.73
N VAL A 76 -31.81 17.48 6.66
CA VAL A 76 -32.43 17.88 7.93
C VAL A 76 -31.52 18.86 8.69
N ASP A 77 -30.21 18.68 8.53
CA ASP A 77 -29.15 19.55 9.07
C ASP A 77 -29.23 21.01 8.61
N GLU A 78 -29.83 21.31 7.44
CA GLU A 78 -30.08 22.70 6.97
C GLU A 78 -31.07 23.45 7.85
N THR A 79 -31.87 22.72 8.62
CA THR A 79 -32.95 23.26 9.44
C THR A 79 -32.55 23.30 10.92
N ASN A 80 -31.32 22.90 11.25
CA ASN A 80 -30.84 22.92 12.62
C ASN A 80 -30.61 24.37 13.09
N PRO A 81 -31.38 24.88 14.08
CA PRO A 81 -31.22 26.25 14.57
C PRO A 81 -29.90 26.51 15.30
N PHE A 82 -29.17 25.45 15.67
CA PHE A 82 -27.94 25.53 16.46
C PHE A 82 -26.66 25.54 15.61
N ILE A 83 -26.78 25.41 14.29
CA ILE A 83 -25.65 25.45 13.36
C ILE A 83 -25.84 26.67 12.47
N ALA A 84 -24.84 27.56 12.43
CA ALA A 84 -24.89 28.72 11.55
C ALA A 84 -24.90 28.26 10.07
N ARG A 85 -25.53 29.02 9.18
CA ARG A 85 -25.61 28.69 7.75
C ARG A 85 -24.22 28.47 7.15
N GLU A 86 -23.25 29.25 7.59
CA GLU A 86 -21.86 29.22 7.16
C GLU A 86 -21.17 27.91 7.58
N GLU A 87 -21.37 27.47 8.82
CA GLU A 87 -20.84 26.21 9.35
C GLU A 87 -21.45 25.01 8.62
N PHE A 88 -22.76 25.04 8.39
CA PHE A 88 -23.44 24.03 7.57
C PHE A 88 -22.88 23.94 6.14
N LEU A 89 -22.65 25.09 5.48
CA LEU A 89 -22.08 25.12 4.13
C LEU A 89 -20.64 24.62 4.13
N MET A 90 -19.85 24.98 5.15
CA MET A 90 -18.48 24.52 5.28
C MET A 90 -18.42 23.00 5.47
N ASP A 91 -19.22 22.44 6.38
CA ASP A 91 -19.34 21.00 6.59
C ASP A 91 -19.76 20.27 5.31
N ARG A 92 -20.71 20.83 4.56
CA ARG A 92 -21.16 20.26 3.29
C ARG A 92 -20.09 20.33 2.20
N ILE A 93 -19.29 21.39 2.15
CA ILE A 93 -18.16 21.50 1.21
C ILE A 93 -17.08 20.48 1.57
N VAL A 94 -16.77 20.29 2.86
CA VAL A 94 -15.82 19.29 3.35
C VAL A 94 -16.30 17.87 3.05
N GLN A 95 -17.58 17.57 3.32
CA GLN A 95 -18.18 16.27 2.99
C GLN A 95 -18.21 16.02 1.47
N ARG A 96 -18.51 17.05 0.67
CA ARG A 96 -18.63 16.94 -0.79
C ARG A 96 -17.27 16.88 -1.49
N SER A 97 -16.24 17.49 -0.93
CA SER A 97 -14.86 17.33 -1.39
C SER A 97 -14.26 15.99 -0.95
N GLY A 98 -14.91 15.29 -0.01
CA GLY A 98 -14.42 14.03 0.56
C GLY A 98 -13.14 14.20 1.36
N ALA A 99 -12.77 15.43 1.72
CA ALA A 99 -11.55 15.73 2.45
C ALA A 99 -11.76 15.38 3.92
N ALA A 100 -10.95 14.45 4.44
CA ALA A 100 -10.95 14.17 5.87
C ALA A 100 -10.34 15.37 6.62
N PRO A 101 -10.83 15.70 7.82
CA PRO A 101 -10.15 16.66 8.67
C PRO A 101 -8.66 16.28 8.85
N PRO A 102 -7.73 17.24 8.93
CA PRO A 102 -6.29 16.94 8.99
C PRO A 102 -5.89 15.98 10.12
N TRP A 103 -6.60 16.02 11.25
CA TRP A 103 -6.35 15.11 12.38
C TRP A 103 -6.79 13.66 12.10
N VAL A 104 -7.78 13.43 11.22
CA VAL A 104 -8.23 12.09 10.81
C VAL A 104 -7.19 11.42 9.92
N GLU A 105 -6.53 12.18 9.03
CA GLU A 105 -5.42 11.64 8.24
C GLU A 105 -4.25 11.18 9.14
N VAL A 106 -3.87 12.04 10.10
CA VAL A 106 -2.83 11.70 11.08
C VAL A 106 -3.28 10.56 12.01
N GLN A 107 -4.58 10.44 12.30
CA GLN A 107 -5.11 9.29 13.02
C GLN A 107 -4.90 7.99 12.25
N GLY A 108 -5.20 7.97 10.95
CA GLY A 108 -4.97 6.81 10.10
C GLY A 108 -3.48 6.44 10.04
N GLU A 109 -2.60 7.43 9.91
CA GLU A 109 -1.15 7.23 9.98
C GLU A 109 -0.75 6.60 11.33
N LEU A 110 -1.23 7.15 12.45
CA LEU A 110 -0.94 6.66 13.79
C LEU A 110 -1.43 5.22 13.99
N GLU A 111 -2.66 4.91 13.59
CA GLU A 111 -3.24 3.57 13.71
C GLU A 111 -2.48 2.56 12.86
N SER A 112 -2.11 2.93 11.63
CA SER A 112 -1.29 2.08 10.76
C SER A 112 0.09 1.79 11.36
N ALA A 113 0.74 2.79 11.96
CA ALA A 113 2.05 2.66 12.61
C ALA A 113 1.98 1.82 13.89
N VAL A 114 0.92 1.99 14.70
CA VAL A 114 0.70 1.17 15.90
C VAL A 114 0.47 -0.28 15.51
N ASN A 115 -0.35 -0.53 14.48
CA ASN A 115 -0.64 -1.88 14.01
C ASN A 115 0.60 -2.56 13.42
N SER A 116 1.43 -1.85 12.65
CA SER A 116 2.67 -2.41 12.11
C SER A 116 3.68 -2.72 13.20
N PHE A 117 3.86 -1.83 14.18
CA PHE A 117 4.73 -2.05 15.34
C PHE A 117 4.29 -3.28 16.14
N ARG A 118 3.00 -3.37 16.48
CA ARG A 118 2.43 -4.51 17.23
C ARG A 118 2.57 -5.82 16.45
N GLU A 119 2.38 -5.79 15.14
CA GLU A 119 2.53 -6.98 14.31
C GLU A 119 3.98 -7.48 14.30
N ILE A 120 4.96 -6.58 14.17
CA ILE A 120 6.39 -6.95 14.19
C ILE A 120 6.76 -7.52 15.56
N LEU A 121 6.35 -6.85 16.64
CA LEU A 121 6.59 -7.28 18.03
C LEU A 121 5.97 -8.66 18.31
N ARG A 122 4.73 -8.88 17.86
CA ARG A 122 4.02 -10.15 17.99
C ARG A 122 4.74 -11.26 17.23
N GLN A 123 5.09 -11.02 15.96
CA GLN A 123 5.77 -12.03 15.14
C GLN A 123 7.17 -12.36 15.65
N SER A 124 7.95 -11.38 16.14
CA SER A 124 9.27 -11.64 16.70
C SER A 124 9.17 -12.50 17.95
N TRP A 125 8.21 -12.20 18.83
CA TRP A 125 7.94 -13.00 20.02
C TRP A 125 7.45 -14.41 19.70
N VAL A 126 6.46 -14.58 18.81
CA VAL A 126 5.93 -15.91 18.46
C VAL A 126 7.04 -16.82 17.95
N ARG A 127 7.93 -16.32 17.09
CA ARG A 127 9.11 -17.09 16.62
C ARG A 127 10.07 -17.44 17.76
N ARG A 128 10.29 -16.52 18.71
CA ARG A 128 11.16 -16.76 19.87
C ARG A 128 10.55 -17.77 20.82
N ALA A 129 9.27 -17.62 21.16
CA ALA A 129 8.52 -18.51 22.04
C ALA A 129 8.48 -19.94 21.49
N LEU A 130 8.20 -20.11 20.19
CA LEU A 130 8.22 -21.44 19.58
C LEU A 130 9.62 -22.06 19.57
N ARG A 131 10.68 -21.25 19.45
CA ARG A 131 12.05 -21.76 19.60
C ARG A 131 12.30 -22.25 21.02
N ILE A 132 11.88 -21.48 22.04
CA ILE A 132 12.03 -21.87 23.44
C ILE A 132 11.26 -23.16 23.72
N LEU A 133 9.99 -23.23 23.32
CA LEU A 133 9.15 -24.41 23.51
C LEU A 133 9.74 -25.66 22.83
N ASN A 134 10.28 -25.54 21.61
CA ASN A 134 10.94 -26.66 20.93
C ASN A 134 12.28 -27.05 21.55
N MET A 135 12.93 -26.15 22.29
CA MET A 135 14.19 -26.46 22.99
C MET A 135 13.94 -27.08 24.37
N GLU A 136 12.91 -26.64 25.08
CA GLU A 136 12.59 -27.07 26.44
C GLU A 136 11.72 -28.34 26.47
N ILE A 137 10.84 -28.51 25.48
CA ILE A 137 9.84 -29.58 25.48
C ILE A 137 10.14 -30.56 24.33
N PRO A 138 10.32 -31.85 24.61
CA PRO A 138 10.46 -32.86 23.55
C PRO A 138 9.18 -32.94 22.70
N PRO A 139 9.29 -33.31 21.41
CA PRO A 139 8.19 -33.21 20.45
C PRO A 139 6.94 -33.98 20.86
N GLU A 140 7.12 -35.07 21.62
CA GLU A 140 6.04 -35.90 22.13
C GLU A 140 5.18 -35.20 23.17
N LEU A 141 5.71 -34.23 23.93
CA LEU A 141 4.98 -33.56 25.02
C LEU A 141 4.35 -32.23 24.59
N LEU A 142 4.60 -31.79 23.37
CA LEU A 142 4.06 -30.52 22.83
C LEU A 142 2.52 -30.49 22.82
N HIS A 143 1.86 -31.64 22.74
CA HIS A 143 0.39 -31.72 22.81
C HIS A 143 -0.18 -31.40 24.20
N LYS A 144 0.64 -31.44 25.26
CA LYS A 144 0.22 -31.15 26.65
C LYS A 144 0.42 -29.70 27.04
N VAL A 145 0.99 -28.87 26.17
CA VAL A 145 1.23 -27.46 26.46
C VAL A 145 -0.11 -26.76 26.69
N THR A 146 -0.24 -26.14 27.85
CA THR A 146 -1.43 -25.37 28.23
C THR A 146 -1.26 -23.90 27.89
N LEU A 147 -2.38 -23.19 27.70
CA LEU A 147 -2.38 -21.76 27.37
C LEU A 147 -1.76 -20.92 28.50
N ASP A 148 -1.92 -21.34 29.75
CA ASP A 148 -1.35 -20.67 30.92
C ASP A 148 0.18 -20.77 30.96
N GLN A 149 0.73 -21.93 30.57
CA GLN A 149 2.18 -22.10 30.44
C GLN A 149 2.74 -21.13 29.39
N VAL A 150 2.09 -21.00 28.24
CA VAL A 150 2.50 -20.05 27.19
C VAL A 150 2.41 -18.61 27.67
N LYS A 151 1.34 -18.24 28.39
CA LYS A 151 1.17 -16.88 28.94
C LYS A 151 2.23 -16.55 29.99
N SER A 152 2.71 -17.54 30.74
CA SER A 152 3.74 -17.35 31.77
C SER A 152 5.17 -17.26 31.20
N LEU A 153 5.37 -17.59 29.93
CA LEU A 153 6.68 -17.61 29.30
C LEU A 153 7.28 -16.20 29.23
N ARG A 154 8.49 -16.02 29.79
CA ARG A 154 9.22 -14.76 29.80
C ARG A 154 10.68 -15.01 29.42
N ASP A 155 11.25 -14.13 28.60
CA ASP A 155 12.67 -14.21 28.23
C ASP A 155 13.36 -12.84 28.34
N PRO A 156 14.11 -12.60 29.43
CA PRO A 156 14.86 -11.36 29.63
C PRO A 156 15.95 -11.13 28.58
N SER A 157 16.52 -12.19 27.99
CA SER A 157 17.60 -12.07 27.01
C SER A 157 17.11 -11.49 25.69
N TRP A 158 15.89 -11.88 25.29
CA TRP A 158 15.22 -11.36 24.10
C TRP A 158 14.81 -9.89 24.30
N ILE A 159 14.24 -9.55 25.47
CA ILE A 159 13.84 -8.16 25.77
C ILE A 159 15.04 -7.23 25.67
N LYS A 160 16.18 -7.58 26.28
CA LYS A 160 17.42 -6.77 26.21
C LYS A 160 17.93 -6.62 24.78
N LYS A 161 17.83 -7.66 23.96
CA LYS A 161 18.28 -7.62 22.57
C LYS A 161 17.42 -6.69 21.71
N GLU A 162 16.11 -6.67 21.93
CA GLU A 162 15.18 -5.85 21.15
C GLU A 162 14.88 -4.48 21.79
N GLU A 163 15.46 -4.18 22.97
CA GLU A 163 15.22 -2.96 23.73
C GLU A 163 15.42 -1.68 22.92
N SER A 164 16.55 -1.56 22.22
CA SER A 164 16.88 -0.37 21.41
C SER A 164 15.88 -0.12 20.27
N TYR A 165 15.37 -1.20 19.67
CA TYR A 165 14.35 -1.14 18.63
C TYR A 165 13.01 -0.65 19.22
N HIS A 166 12.58 -1.25 20.34
CA HIS A 166 11.33 -0.91 20.98
C HIS A 166 11.32 0.53 21.48
N GLU A 167 12.42 1.00 22.07
CA GLU A 167 12.54 2.39 22.52
C GLU A 167 12.41 3.38 21.36
N THR A 168 13.11 3.13 20.26
CA THR A 168 13.06 3.99 19.08
C THR A 168 11.66 4.01 18.46
N ALA A 169 11.03 2.84 18.30
CA ALA A 169 9.70 2.72 17.73
C ALA A 169 8.63 3.40 18.61
N VAL A 170 8.68 3.19 19.93
CA VAL A 170 7.77 3.85 20.87
C VAL A 170 7.98 5.37 20.88
N ALA A 171 9.22 5.85 20.76
CA ALA A 171 9.51 7.28 20.63
C ALA A 171 8.87 7.87 19.35
N GLU A 172 8.95 7.16 18.21
CA GLU A 172 8.30 7.57 16.96
C GLU A 172 6.78 7.60 17.10
N LEU A 173 6.16 6.56 17.67
CA LEU A 173 4.72 6.54 17.94
C LEU A 173 4.29 7.72 18.84
N ASN A 174 5.06 7.99 19.89
CA ASN A 174 4.79 9.11 20.78
C ASN A 174 4.97 10.47 20.08
N SER A 175 5.86 10.58 19.09
CA SER A 175 5.96 11.78 18.25
C SER A 175 4.72 11.98 17.37
N LEU A 176 4.15 10.91 16.82
CA LEU A 176 2.90 10.94 16.06
C LEU A 176 1.70 11.28 16.96
N VAL A 177 1.66 10.75 18.18
CA VAL A 177 0.62 11.13 19.17
C VAL A 177 0.69 12.62 19.48
N ARG A 178 1.88 13.22 19.63
CA ARG A 178 2.03 14.66 19.82
C ARG A 178 1.52 15.46 18.62
N LYS A 179 1.87 15.03 17.39
CA LYS A 179 1.36 15.64 16.15
C LYS A 179 -0.17 15.56 16.09
N TYR A 180 -0.74 14.40 16.39
CA TYR A 180 -2.19 14.17 16.42
C TYR A 180 -2.86 15.08 17.47
N ASN A 181 -2.38 15.07 18.72
CA ASN A 181 -2.96 15.86 19.81
C ASN A 181 -2.87 17.38 19.56
N GLY A 182 -1.88 17.83 18.79
CA GLY A 182 -1.76 19.23 18.36
C GLY A 182 -2.82 19.65 17.35
N LEU A 183 -3.25 18.74 16.47
CA LEU A 183 -4.26 19.01 15.43
C LEU A 183 -5.68 18.69 15.90
N ALA A 184 -5.83 17.76 16.83
CA ALA A 184 -7.13 17.26 17.25
C ALA A 184 -7.86 18.24 18.19
N PRO A 185 -9.18 18.39 18.04
CA PRO A 185 -10.02 19.10 19.01
C PRO A 185 -9.94 18.40 20.37
N TYR A 186 -10.15 19.17 21.45
CA TYR A 186 -9.90 18.73 22.83
C TYR A 186 -10.51 17.37 23.17
N ILE A 187 -11.73 17.11 22.70
CA ILE A 187 -12.49 15.89 23.02
C ILE A 187 -11.91 14.60 22.41
N VAL A 188 -11.14 14.69 21.32
CA VAL A 188 -10.60 13.51 20.60
C VAL A 188 -9.10 13.32 20.85
N ARG A 189 -8.50 14.11 21.75
CA ARG A 189 -7.08 13.99 22.09
C ARG A 189 -6.83 12.68 22.84
N ARG A 190 -5.69 12.03 22.56
CA ARG A 190 -5.28 10.80 23.26
C ARG A 190 -4.60 11.16 24.58
N PRO A 191 -5.10 10.66 25.72
CA PRO A 191 -4.57 11.01 27.04
C PRO A 191 -3.25 10.33 27.39
N TYR A 192 -3.00 9.13 26.85
CA TYR A 192 -1.85 8.31 27.22
C TYR A 192 -0.85 8.14 26.07
N TYR A 193 0.42 8.24 26.42
CA TYR A 193 1.54 7.87 25.55
C TYR A 193 1.76 6.36 25.61
N TYR A 194 2.29 5.79 24.53
CA TYR A 194 2.69 4.39 24.50
C TYR A 194 3.93 4.21 25.38
N SER A 195 3.91 3.19 26.23
CA SER A 195 5.07 2.76 27.00
C SER A 195 5.53 1.39 26.51
N ARG A 196 6.85 1.17 26.54
CA ARG A 196 7.44 -0.12 26.13
C ARG A 196 6.87 -1.28 26.95
N GLU A 197 6.77 -1.12 28.26
CA GLU A 197 6.36 -2.17 29.18
C GLU A 197 4.90 -2.59 28.94
N SER A 198 4.01 -1.63 28.73
CA SER A 198 2.59 -1.94 28.44
C SER A 198 2.40 -2.65 27.10
N GLU A 199 3.18 -2.29 26.07
CA GLU A 199 3.10 -2.98 24.77
C GLU A 199 3.69 -4.40 24.84
N ILE A 200 4.74 -4.63 25.64
CA ILE A 200 5.28 -5.97 25.90
C ILE A 200 4.27 -6.83 26.66
N GLU A 201 3.63 -6.29 27.69
CA GLU A 201 2.61 -7.00 28.47
C GLU A 201 1.42 -7.39 27.60
N ARG A 202 0.89 -6.43 26.82
CA ARG A 202 -0.16 -6.67 25.82
C ARG A 202 0.24 -7.73 24.80
N MET A 203 1.50 -7.73 24.37
CA MET A 203 2.01 -8.73 23.44
C MET A 203 1.94 -10.13 24.06
N TYR A 204 2.31 -10.32 25.33
CA TYR A 204 2.22 -11.63 25.98
C TYR A 204 0.78 -12.17 26.05
N GLU A 205 -0.19 -11.29 26.29
CA GLU A 205 -1.60 -11.66 26.29
C GLU A 205 -2.10 -12.07 24.90
N THR A 206 -1.78 -11.26 23.89
CA THR A 206 -2.29 -11.44 22.52
C THR A 206 -1.62 -12.61 21.81
N SER A 207 -0.31 -12.80 22.02
CA SER A 207 0.49 -13.80 21.31
C SER A 207 0.25 -15.24 21.78
N ALA A 208 -0.30 -15.43 22.99
CA ALA A 208 -0.52 -16.77 23.54
C ALA A 208 -1.41 -17.64 22.63
N GLU A 209 -2.46 -17.05 22.07
CA GLU A 209 -3.37 -17.75 21.14
C GLU A 209 -2.68 -18.09 19.82
N ASP A 210 -1.86 -17.18 19.30
CA ASP A 210 -1.12 -17.37 18.06
C ASP A 210 -0.06 -18.47 18.19
N ILE A 211 0.68 -18.50 19.30
CA ILE A 211 1.66 -19.54 19.60
C ILE A 211 0.98 -20.92 19.65
N MET A 212 -0.17 -21.01 20.33
CA MET A 212 -0.94 -22.26 20.40
C MET A 212 -1.47 -22.69 19.03
N ARG A 213 -1.91 -21.75 18.20
CA ARG A 213 -2.34 -22.03 16.82
C ARG A 213 -1.17 -22.56 15.98
N GLU A 214 -0.03 -21.88 15.99
CA GLU A 214 1.16 -22.30 15.25
C GLU A 214 1.71 -23.64 15.74
N LEU A 215 1.64 -23.93 17.04
CA LEU A 215 2.07 -25.21 17.60
C LEU A 215 1.21 -26.36 17.08
N ARG A 216 -0.13 -26.20 17.06
CA ARG A 216 -1.06 -27.20 16.52
C ARG A 216 -0.86 -27.43 15.03
N GLU A 217 -0.64 -26.37 14.27
CA GLU A 217 -0.36 -26.46 12.83
C GLU A 217 0.94 -27.24 12.57
N ARG A 218 2.01 -26.96 13.31
CA ARG A 218 3.28 -27.68 13.19
C ARG A 218 3.19 -29.15 13.57
N LEU A 219 2.38 -29.50 14.57
CA LEU A 219 2.13 -30.90 14.94
C LEU A 219 1.35 -31.67 13.86
N ARG A 220 0.58 -30.98 13.02
CA ARG A 220 -0.15 -31.57 11.90
C ARG A 220 0.76 -31.90 10.71
N ASP A 221 1.91 -31.24 10.59
CA ASP A 221 2.88 -31.44 9.51
C ASP A 221 3.94 -32.49 9.90
N PRO A 222 3.82 -33.76 9.43
CA PRO A 222 4.73 -34.85 9.81
C PRO A 222 6.17 -34.69 9.30
N GLY A 223 6.46 -33.64 8.51
CA GLY A 223 7.80 -33.28 8.04
C GLY A 223 8.54 -32.25 8.91
N PHE A 224 7.95 -31.78 10.02
CA PHE A 224 8.56 -30.75 10.87
C PHE A 224 9.70 -31.33 11.73
N VAL A 225 10.93 -31.29 11.21
CA VAL A 225 12.15 -31.68 11.93
C VAL A 225 12.74 -30.47 12.67
N GLY A 226 11.99 -29.91 13.62
CA GLY A 226 12.46 -28.86 14.54
C GLY A 226 12.97 -27.58 13.88
N PHE A 227 13.20 -26.55 14.69
CA PHE A 227 13.85 -25.32 14.24
C PHE A 227 15.37 -25.51 14.25
N SER A 228 15.90 -26.35 13.36
CA SER A 228 17.36 -26.41 13.17
C SER A 228 17.83 -25.01 12.73
N GLY A 229 18.78 -24.43 13.45
CA GLY A 229 19.23 -23.04 13.36
C GLY A 229 19.95 -22.68 12.05
N ARG A 230 19.34 -22.96 10.92
CA ARG A 230 19.86 -22.68 9.59
C ARG A 230 18.98 -21.60 8.98
N SER A 231 19.56 -20.41 8.78
CA SER A 231 18.97 -19.42 7.90
C SER A 231 18.70 -20.08 6.55
N SER A 232 17.43 -20.25 6.22
CA SER A 232 17.02 -20.80 4.93
C SER A 232 17.21 -19.73 3.86
N GLY A 233 18.44 -19.59 3.38
CA GLY A 233 18.68 -19.30 1.98
C GLY A 233 18.13 -20.48 1.17
N SER A 234 16.98 -20.27 0.55
CA SER A 234 16.30 -21.25 -0.30
C SER A 234 17.13 -21.53 -1.55
N GLY A 235 17.99 -22.55 -1.50
CA GLY A 235 18.72 -23.11 -2.63
C GLY A 235 18.15 -24.48 -3.00
N THR A 236 17.19 -24.50 -3.93
CA THR A 236 16.68 -25.71 -4.57
C THR A 236 17.76 -26.37 -5.43
N ARG A 237 17.97 -27.68 -5.21
CA ARG A 237 18.71 -28.57 -6.12
C ARG A 237 17.90 -28.81 -7.40
N GLY A 238 18.53 -28.66 -8.56
CA GLY A 238 17.99 -29.08 -9.86
C GLY A 238 19.07 -28.96 -10.93
N ALA A 239 19.47 -30.10 -11.51
CA ALA A 239 20.59 -30.27 -12.43
C ALA A 239 20.30 -29.76 -13.86
N VAL A 240 21.31 -29.20 -14.54
CA VAL A 240 21.49 -29.28 -16.01
C VAL A 240 22.99 -29.22 -16.36
N GLN A 241 23.37 -30.09 -17.30
CA GLN A 241 24.70 -30.37 -17.80
C GLN A 241 25.11 -29.46 -18.98
N GLY A 242 26.32 -28.90 -18.92
CA GLY A 242 27.26 -28.68 -20.03
C GLY A 242 27.01 -27.53 -21.03
N HIS A 243 27.95 -26.57 -21.11
CA HIS A 243 28.83 -26.38 -22.28
C HIS A 243 29.87 -25.26 -22.08
N ARG A 244 31.08 -25.50 -22.60
CA ARG A 244 32.24 -24.59 -22.70
C ARG A 244 32.00 -23.47 -23.72
N GLY A 245 32.60 -22.30 -23.48
CA GLY A 245 32.88 -21.29 -24.52
C GLY A 245 33.42 -19.98 -23.92
N GLY A 246 34.59 -19.52 -24.37
CA GLY A 246 35.30 -18.32 -23.89
C GLY A 246 34.51 -17.01 -24.04
N GLY A 247 34.90 -15.89 -23.44
CA GLY A 247 36.23 -15.42 -23.11
C GLY A 247 36.47 -14.11 -23.85
N THR A 248 35.99 -12.98 -23.32
CA THR A 248 36.40 -11.62 -23.75
C THR A 248 36.32 -10.62 -22.59
N SER A 249 37.51 -10.15 -22.16
CA SER A 249 37.88 -8.75 -21.89
C SER A 249 37.04 -7.91 -20.93
N ARG A 250 37.60 -7.47 -19.79
CA ARG A 250 38.31 -6.17 -19.64
C ARG A 250 38.61 -5.84 -18.17
N LEU A 251 39.73 -5.15 -18.01
CA LEU A 251 40.35 -4.60 -16.81
C LEU A 251 39.47 -3.54 -16.14
N ALA A 252 39.43 -3.50 -14.80
CA ALA A 252 39.74 -2.30 -13.99
C ALA A 252 39.32 -2.48 -12.51
N GLY A 253 40.26 -2.21 -11.61
CA GLY A 253 39.98 -1.62 -10.28
C GLY A 253 39.67 -2.58 -9.14
N GLU A 254 40.71 -2.98 -8.41
CA GLU A 254 40.60 -3.46 -7.04
C GLU A 254 40.26 -2.28 -6.11
N THR A 255 39.22 -2.41 -5.27
CA THR A 255 39.14 -1.70 -3.99
C THR A 255 38.76 -2.69 -2.88
N PRO A 256 39.29 -2.50 -1.64
CA PRO A 256 39.22 -3.49 -0.58
C PRO A 256 37.84 -3.64 0.06
N ILE A 257 37.63 -4.81 0.66
CA ILE A 257 36.47 -5.23 1.41
C ILE A 257 36.39 -4.39 2.71
N ASP A 258 35.46 -3.43 2.76
CA ASP A 258 35.04 -2.77 4.00
C ASP A 258 33.64 -3.26 4.39
N GLY A 259 33.50 -3.58 5.67
CA GLY A 259 32.33 -4.25 6.24
C GLY A 259 31.03 -3.46 6.12
N ASP A 260 29.94 -4.21 5.98
CA ASP A 260 28.56 -3.73 5.97
C ASP A 260 28.21 -2.95 7.24
N HIS A 261 28.41 -1.64 7.22
CA HIS A 261 27.66 -0.69 8.02
C HIS A 261 26.71 0.07 7.08
N PRO A 262 25.37 -0.04 7.23
CA PRO A 262 24.47 0.77 6.45
C PRO A 262 24.63 2.25 6.85
N PRO A 263 24.70 3.18 5.88
CA PRO A 263 24.91 4.60 6.15
C PRO A 263 23.77 5.20 6.99
N ALA A 264 24.11 6.11 7.91
CA ALA A 264 23.19 6.76 8.83
C ALA A 264 22.20 7.69 8.10
N SER A 265 21.06 7.17 7.66
CA SER A 265 19.79 7.92 7.44
C SER A 265 18.63 7.05 6.96
N TRP A 266 18.60 5.76 7.30
CA TRP A 266 17.44 4.93 7.01
C TRP A 266 16.32 5.27 7.99
N ARG A 267 15.21 5.85 7.50
CA ARG A 267 14.03 6.11 8.33
C ARG A 267 13.28 4.79 8.48
N PHE A 268 12.69 4.56 9.65
CA PHE A 268 11.91 3.36 9.98
C PHE A 268 10.83 3.01 8.94
N ARG A 269 10.24 4.03 8.30
CA ARG A 269 9.31 3.89 7.17
C ARG A 269 9.91 3.15 5.96
N ASP A 270 11.20 3.31 5.70
CA ASP A 270 11.90 2.67 4.58
C ASP A 270 12.19 1.20 4.89
N LEU A 271 12.56 0.88 6.13
CA LEU A 271 12.75 -0.50 6.61
C LEU A 271 11.43 -1.30 6.57
N ILE A 272 10.32 -0.69 6.98
CA ILE A 272 8.99 -1.32 6.89
C ILE A 272 8.59 -1.52 5.44
N ARG A 273 8.82 -0.53 4.57
CA ARG A 273 8.45 -0.59 3.16
C ARG A 273 9.24 -1.67 2.41
N GLU A 274 10.52 -1.82 2.72
CA GLU A 274 11.38 -2.85 2.12
C GLU A 274 11.01 -4.25 2.61
N TRP A 275 10.78 -4.42 3.92
CA TRP A 275 10.28 -5.67 4.49
C TRP A 275 8.91 -6.10 3.91
N TRP A 276 8.02 -5.14 3.67
CA TRP A 276 6.70 -5.41 3.09
C TRP A 276 6.78 -5.73 1.59
N ASN A 277 7.66 -5.06 0.84
CA ASN A 277 7.92 -5.37 -0.57
C ASN A 277 8.51 -6.78 -0.76
N ASP A 278 9.41 -7.21 0.13
CA ASP A 278 10.03 -8.54 0.07
C ASP A 278 9.01 -9.69 0.33
N LYS A 279 7.98 -9.43 1.15
CA LYS A 279 6.84 -10.34 1.33
C LYS A 279 5.90 -10.42 0.11
N ILE A 280 5.86 -9.40 -0.73
CA ILE A 280 4.99 -9.38 -1.93
C ILE A 280 5.66 -10.06 -3.11
N THR A 281 6.96 -9.83 -3.31
CA THR A 281 7.76 -10.48 -4.36
C THR A 281 7.93 -11.98 -4.13
N SER A 282 7.89 -12.44 -2.88
CA SER A 282 7.85 -13.88 -2.55
C SER A 282 6.48 -14.52 -2.82
N ARG A 283 5.39 -13.76 -2.77
CA ARG A 283 4.02 -14.21 -3.08
C ARG A 283 3.71 -14.25 -4.58
N SER A 284 4.34 -13.42 -5.41
CA SER A 284 4.11 -13.41 -6.87
C SER A 284 4.88 -14.50 -7.64
N LYS A 285 5.87 -15.14 -7.02
CA LYS A 285 6.60 -16.28 -7.60
C LYS A 285 5.95 -17.65 -7.35
N THR A 286 4.79 -17.68 -6.69
CA THR A 286 4.01 -18.89 -6.41
C THR A 286 2.61 -18.78 -7.00
N SER A 287 2.52 -18.81 -8.33
CA SER A 287 1.32 -19.16 -9.08
C SER A 287 1.77 -19.75 -10.43
N PRO A 288 1.09 -20.80 -10.92
CA PRO A 288 1.65 -21.84 -11.78
C PRO A 288 2.13 -21.37 -13.15
#